data_AF-A0A8H5GBV7-F1
#
_entry.id   AF-A0A8H5GBV7-F1
#
_cell.length_a   1.000
_cell.length_b   1.000
_cell.length_c   1.000
_cell.angle_alpha   90.00
_cell.angle_beta   90.00
_cell.angle_gamma   90.00
#
_symmetry.space_group_name_H-M   'P 1'
#
loop_
_entity.id
_entity.type
_entity.pdbx_description
1 polymer ?
#
loop_
_entity_poly.entity_id
_entity_poly.type
_entity_poly.pdbx_seq_one_letter_code
_entity_poly.pdbx_strand_id
1 'polypeptide(L)'
;MLFPPNVLTRIIYYTRPFTDTSEETWEVGQDFNFHLTLAAVSSHWRRAVLAIPNLWTTILFQDVRQAAAEKYAHYLQLCFERSEQLLLDLSISFTPDEWDYSPYLLSPESDMSILKNLDRIVDLRLRFPPYKWISMIPTMPNLTTLGISSSFDDLLSLPKY
;
A
#
# COMPACT_ATOMS: atom_id res chain seq x y z
N MET A 1 -0.25 -26.40 20.92
CA MET A 1 -1.65 -25.98 21.22
C MET A 1 -2.08 -25.03 20.12
N LEU A 2 -3.13 -25.35 19.35
CA LEU A 2 -3.61 -24.48 18.26
C LEU A 2 -4.73 -23.58 18.80
N PHE A 3 -4.64 -22.26 18.58
CA PHE A 3 -5.72 -21.35 18.93
C PHE A 3 -6.94 -21.59 18.03
N PRO A 4 -8.17 -21.51 18.59
CA PRO A 4 -9.38 -21.46 17.78
C PRO A 4 -9.33 -20.33 16.74
N PRO A 5 -9.89 -20.51 15.53
CA PRO A 5 -9.83 -19.51 14.45
C PRO A 5 -10.32 -18.11 14.86
N ASN A 6 -11.39 -18.04 15.65
CA ASN A 6 -11.96 -16.79 16.15
C ASN A 6 -11.03 -16.02 17.10
N VAL A 7 -10.23 -16.71 17.91
CA VAL A 7 -9.22 -16.07 18.78
C VAL A 7 -8.11 -15.49 17.92
N LEU A 8 -7.68 -16.24 16.92
CA LEU A 8 -6.63 -15.83 16.00
C LEU A 8 -7.02 -14.58 15.19
N THR A 9 -8.24 -14.55 14.65
CA THR A 9 -8.78 -13.37 13.96
C THR A 9 -8.79 -12.13 14.86
N ARG A 10 -9.16 -12.28 16.13
CA ARG A 10 -9.13 -11.16 17.09
C ARG A 10 -7.71 -10.67 17.35
N ILE A 11 -6.76 -11.58 17.58
CA ILE A 11 -5.35 -11.20 17.76
C ILE A 11 -4.88 -10.41 16.55
N ILE A 12 -5.11 -10.92 15.34
CA ILE A 12 -4.71 -10.26 14.09
C ILE A 12 -5.35 -8.87 13.95
N TYR A 13 -6.64 -8.75 14.28
CA TYR A 13 -7.36 -7.47 14.23
C TYR A 13 -6.76 -6.42 15.17
N TYR A 14 -6.46 -6.79 16.42
CA TYR A 14 -5.93 -5.85 17.42
C TYR A 14 -4.41 -5.62 17.35
N THR A 15 -3.69 -6.45 16.61
CA THR A 15 -2.25 -6.30 16.39
C THR A 15 -1.93 -5.49 15.13
N ARG A 16 -2.95 -5.09 14.37
CA ARG A 16 -2.79 -4.18 13.24
C ARG A 16 -2.11 -2.89 13.75
N PRO A 17 -0.97 -2.49 13.17
CA PRO A 17 -0.34 -1.23 13.49
C PRO A 17 -1.36 -0.10 13.31
N PHE A 18 -1.50 0.76 14.32
CA PHE A 18 -2.32 1.95 14.18
C PHE A 18 -1.69 2.83 13.09
N THR A 19 -2.35 2.92 11.95
CA THR A 19 -1.98 3.88 10.91
C THR A 19 -2.56 5.21 11.36
N ASP A 20 -1.81 5.95 12.18
CA ASP A 20 -2.14 7.36 12.38
C ASP A 20 -2.00 8.05 11.02
N THR A 21 -3.13 8.41 10.44
CA THR A 21 -3.22 9.04 9.13
C THR A 21 -2.93 10.54 9.17
N SER A 22 -2.58 11.09 10.35
CA SER A 22 -2.17 12.49 10.47
C SER A 22 -1.00 12.82 9.54
N GLU A 23 -1.11 13.98 8.90
CA GLU A 23 -0.41 14.38 7.67
C GLU A 23 1.12 14.47 7.77
N GLU A 24 1.72 14.35 8.96
CA GLU A 24 3.10 14.80 9.19
C GLU A 24 4.16 13.71 9.21
N THR A 25 3.82 12.43 9.33
CA THR A 25 4.86 11.39 9.48
C THR A 25 4.77 10.31 8.41
N TRP A 26 5.31 10.63 7.24
CA TRP A 26 5.77 9.60 6.30
C TRP A 26 6.91 8.72 6.87
N GLU A 27 7.37 9.00 8.09
CA GLU A 27 8.61 8.49 8.67
C GLU A 27 8.49 7.32 9.64
N VAL A 28 7.30 6.86 10.03
CA VAL A 28 7.26 5.70 10.93
C VAL A 28 7.28 4.43 10.08
N GLY A 29 8.46 3.81 10.00
CA GLY A 29 8.72 2.50 9.39
C GLY A 29 7.86 1.39 9.98
N GLN A 30 6.56 1.44 9.70
CA GLN A 30 5.67 0.33 9.95
C GLN A 30 5.99 -0.75 8.94
N ASP A 31 6.17 -1.95 9.45
CA ASP A 31 6.51 -3.14 8.69
C ASP A 31 5.43 -3.35 7.61
N PHE A 32 5.73 -2.96 6.35
CA PHE A 32 4.84 -2.97 5.16
C PHE A 32 4.21 -4.33 4.87
N ASN A 33 4.66 -5.34 5.61
CA ASN A 33 4.38 -6.72 5.42
C ASN A 33 3.82 -7.36 6.70
N PHE A 34 3.28 -6.59 7.65
CA PHE A 34 2.78 -7.12 8.93
C PHE A 34 1.91 -8.38 8.74
N HIS A 35 0.94 -8.35 7.83
CA HIS A 35 0.11 -9.51 7.54
C HIS A 35 0.88 -10.63 6.80
N LEU A 36 1.89 -10.33 5.98
CA LEU A 36 2.77 -11.36 5.42
C LEU A 36 3.65 -12.01 6.50
N THR A 37 4.18 -11.23 7.45
CA THR A 37 4.93 -11.72 8.62
C THR A 37 4.06 -12.65 9.45
N LEU A 38 2.81 -12.26 9.73
CA LEU A 38 1.83 -13.13 10.37
C LEU A 38 1.56 -14.40 9.56
N ALA A 39 1.39 -14.28 8.24
CA ALA A 39 1.16 -15.41 7.34
C ALA A 39 2.39 -16.34 7.20
N ALA A 40 3.58 -15.89 7.59
CA ALA A 40 4.80 -16.69 7.62
C ALA A 40 4.92 -17.57 8.89
N VAL A 41 4.20 -17.23 9.97
CA VAL A 41 4.30 -17.94 11.27
C VAL A 41 3.92 -19.42 11.14
N SER A 42 2.77 -19.74 10.53
CA SER A 42 2.36 -21.12 10.26
C SER A 42 1.28 -21.19 9.18
N SER A 43 0.99 -22.38 8.66
CA SER A 43 -0.11 -22.59 7.70
C SER A 43 -1.50 -22.28 8.28
N HIS A 44 -1.66 -22.32 9.61
CA HIS A 44 -2.89 -21.94 10.29
C HIS A 44 -3.02 -20.41 10.36
N TRP A 45 -1.95 -19.70 10.71
CA TRP A 45 -1.90 -18.23 10.67
C TRP A 45 -2.11 -17.69 9.27
N ARG A 46 -1.45 -18.29 8.27
CA ARG A 46 -1.64 -17.95 6.85
C ARG A 46 -3.10 -18.02 6.43
N ARG A 47 -3.80 -19.12 6.76
CA ARG A 47 -5.21 -19.27 6.43
C ARG A 47 -6.09 -18.23 7.12
N ALA A 48 -5.81 -17.92 8.39
CA ALA A 48 -6.56 -16.90 9.11
C ALA A 48 -6.34 -15.49 8.53
N VAL A 49 -5.09 -15.11 8.23
CA VAL A 49 -4.77 -13.81 7.62
C VAL A 49 -5.40 -13.66 6.23
N LEU A 50 -5.30 -14.69 5.38
CA LEU A 50 -5.86 -14.68 4.02
C LEU A 50 -7.39 -14.65 4.01
N ALA A 51 -8.06 -14.96 5.12
CA ALA A 51 -9.51 -15.00 5.23
C ALA A 51 -10.12 -13.69 5.78
N ILE A 52 -9.32 -12.65 6.03
CA ILE A 52 -9.77 -11.36 6.58
C ILE A 52 -9.54 -10.27 5.54
N PRO A 53 -10.53 -9.95 4.67
CA PRO A 53 -10.38 -8.97 3.59
C PRO A 53 -9.91 -7.59 4.05
N ASN A 54 -10.38 -7.12 5.20
CA ASN A 54 -10.02 -5.82 5.78
C ASN A 54 -8.52 -5.64 6.11
N LEU A 55 -7.72 -6.71 6.14
CA LEU A 55 -6.27 -6.60 6.31
C LEU A 55 -5.55 -6.17 5.03
N TRP A 56 -6.23 -6.25 3.89
CA TRP A 56 -5.68 -6.03 2.56
C TRP A 56 -6.18 -4.72 1.93
N THR A 57 -6.91 -3.89 2.69
CA THR A 57 -7.48 -2.63 2.19
C THR A 57 -6.53 -1.45 2.28
N THR A 58 -5.50 -1.54 3.11
CA THR A 58 -4.52 -0.46 3.29
C THR A 58 -3.18 -0.92 2.80
N ILE A 59 -2.70 -0.27 1.74
CA ILE A 59 -1.53 -0.68 0.99
C ILE A 59 -0.51 0.45 1.10
N LEU A 60 0.65 0.10 1.63
CA LEU A 60 1.72 1.05 1.92
C LEU A 60 2.99 0.53 1.26
N PHE A 61 3.57 1.33 0.37
CA PHE A 61 4.87 1.07 -0.24
C PHE A 61 5.83 2.23 0.04
N GLN A 62 7.03 1.88 0.48
CA GLN A 62 8.13 2.82 0.65
C GLN A 62 9.30 2.44 -0.25
N ASP A 63 10.02 3.48 -0.70
CA ASP A 63 11.20 3.40 -1.56
C ASP A 63 10.99 2.43 -2.74
N VAL A 64 9.89 2.60 -3.48
CA VAL A 64 9.60 1.79 -4.65
C VAL A 64 10.60 2.13 -5.74
N ARG A 65 11.58 1.24 -5.91
CA ARG A 65 12.57 1.27 -6.98
C ARG A 65 12.03 0.61 -8.23
N GLN A 66 12.41 1.12 -9.39
CA GLN A 66 12.00 0.56 -10.68
C GLN A 66 12.49 -0.90 -10.84
N ALA A 67 13.71 -1.20 -10.38
CA ALA A 67 14.26 -2.56 -10.40
C ALA A 67 13.48 -3.57 -9.53
N ALA A 68 12.70 -3.09 -8.56
CA ALA A 68 11.87 -3.92 -7.68
C ALA A 68 10.37 -3.82 -8.00
N ALA A 69 9.99 -3.09 -9.06
CA ALA A 69 8.60 -2.79 -9.37
C ALA A 69 7.72 -4.04 -9.48
N GLU A 70 8.25 -5.13 -10.06
CA GLU A 70 7.53 -6.41 -10.21
C GLU A 70 7.13 -7.03 -8.85
N LYS A 71 7.97 -6.89 -7.82
CA LYS A 71 7.65 -7.37 -6.47
C LYS A 71 6.45 -6.61 -5.88
N TYR A 72 6.45 -5.29 -6.00
CA TYR A 72 5.36 -4.44 -5.52
C TYR A 72 4.08 -4.66 -6.33
N ALA A 73 4.22 -4.83 -7.65
CA ALA A 73 3.15 -5.18 -8.57
C ALA A 73 2.42 -6.47 -8.15
N HIS A 74 3.16 -7.55 -7.90
CA HIS A 74 2.58 -8.83 -7.44
C HIS A 74 1.86 -8.69 -6.11
N TYR A 75 2.47 -7.99 -5.16
CA TYR A 75 1.86 -7.81 -3.86
C TYR A 75 0.62 -6.91 -3.91
N LEU A 76 0.64 -5.86 -4.74
CA LEU A 76 -0.52 -5.01 -4.98
C LEU A 76 -1.69 -5.81 -5.58
N GLN A 77 -1.40 -6.67 -6.56
CA GLN A 77 -2.40 -7.57 -7.11
C GLN A 77 -3.00 -8.50 -6.05
N LEU A 78 -2.16 -9.09 -5.19
CA LEU A 78 -2.63 -9.90 -4.07
C LEU A 78 -3.54 -9.09 -3.14
N CYS A 79 -3.22 -7.83 -2.86
CA CYS A 79 -4.07 -6.96 -2.06
C CYS A 79 -5.43 -6.71 -2.71
N PHE A 80 -5.47 -6.41 -4.02
CA PHE A 80 -6.72 -6.23 -4.75
C PHE A 80 -7.60 -7.48 -4.75
N GLU A 81 -7.00 -8.66 -4.93
CA GLU A 81 -7.71 -9.94 -4.90
C GLU A 81 -8.28 -10.25 -3.52
N ARG A 82 -7.51 -9.97 -2.45
CA ARG A 82 -7.87 -10.34 -1.08
C ARG A 82 -8.79 -9.35 -0.39
N SER A 83 -8.77 -8.09 -0.79
CA SER A 83 -9.70 -7.06 -0.31
C SER A 83 -11.08 -7.14 -0.96
N GLU A 84 -11.27 -8.03 -1.95
CA GLU A 84 -12.55 -8.28 -2.63
C GLU A 84 -13.14 -7.00 -3.26
N GLN A 85 -14.25 -6.49 -2.73
CA GLN A 85 -14.92 -5.26 -3.19
C GLN A 85 -14.75 -4.10 -2.21
N LEU A 86 -13.92 -4.26 -1.18
CA LEU A 86 -13.72 -3.22 -0.18
C LEU A 86 -12.97 -2.02 -0.78
N LEU A 87 -13.24 -0.84 -0.20
CA LEU A 87 -12.54 0.40 -0.51
C LEU A 87 -11.10 0.34 0.00
N LEU A 88 -10.22 1.08 -0.68
CA LEU A 88 -8.77 0.96 -0.55
C LEU A 88 -8.11 2.29 -0.20
N ASP A 89 -7.14 2.20 0.70
CA ASP A 89 -6.20 3.27 1.01
C ASP A 89 -4.85 2.89 0.41
N LEU A 90 -4.30 3.75 -0.44
CA LEU A 90 -3.06 3.49 -1.16
C LEU A 90 -2.06 4.60 -0.88
N SER A 91 -0.92 4.25 -0.29
CA SER A 91 0.17 5.17 -0.03
C SER A 91 1.47 4.63 -0.62
N ILE A 92 2.00 5.28 -1.64
CA ILE A 92 3.21 4.84 -2.36
C ILE A 92 4.25 5.95 -2.38
N SER A 93 5.44 5.65 -1.90
CA SER A 93 6.64 6.45 -2.11
C SER A 93 7.54 5.78 -3.13
N PHE A 94 7.83 6.49 -4.20
CA PHE A 94 8.78 6.08 -5.23
C PHE A 94 10.17 6.62 -4.90
N THR A 95 11.19 5.91 -5.37
CA THR A 95 12.55 6.44 -5.36
C THR A 95 12.65 7.57 -6.38
N PRO A 96 13.12 8.78 -5.99
CA PRO A 96 13.29 9.88 -6.94
C PRO A 96 14.19 9.51 -8.12
N ASP A 97 14.02 10.22 -9.24
CA ASP A 97 14.82 10.10 -10.48
C ASP A 97 14.71 8.76 -11.24
N GLU A 98 14.24 7.67 -10.62
CA GLU A 98 14.05 6.37 -11.30
C GLU A 98 12.76 6.30 -12.14
N TRP A 99 11.80 7.18 -11.89
CA TRP A 99 10.42 7.04 -12.39
C TRP A 99 9.95 8.17 -13.32
N ASP A 100 10.74 9.22 -13.52
CA ASP A 100 10.34 10.44 -14.25
C ASP A 100 9.82 10.17 -15.66
N TYR A 101 10.36 9.16 -16.32
CA TYR A 101 10.01 8.77 -17.69
C TYR A 101 9.29 7.42 -17.77
N SER A 102 8.89 6.85 -16.62
CA SER A 102 8.21 5.57 -16.61
C SER A 102 6.82 5.71 -17.25
N PRO A 103 6.51 4.96 -18.31
CA PRO A 103 5.18 4.94 -18.90
C PRO A 103 4.21 4.03 -18.12
N TYR A 104 4.60 3.55 -16.94
CA TYR A 104 3.86 2.61 -16.11
C TYR A 104 3.49 3.23 -14.76
N LEU A 105 2.40 2.76 -14.15
CA LEU A 105 2.05 3.12 -12.78
C LEU A 105 2.98 2.39 -11.79
N LEU A 106 3.22 1.11 -12.05
CA LEU A 106 4.25 0.31 -11.36
C LEU A 106 4.96 -0.59 -12.37
N SER A 107 4.21 -1.45 -13.05
CA SER A 107 4.73 -2.37 -14.07
C SER A 107 3.67 -2.64 -15.15
N PRO A 108 4.06 -3.04 -16.36
CA PRO A 108 3.11 -3.40 -17.42
C PRO A 108 2.03 -4.38 -16.98
N GLU A 109 2.39 -5.36 -16.15
CA GLU A 109 1.53 -6.46 -15.69
C GLU A 109 0.51 -6.00 -14.64
N SER A 110 0.93 -5.09 -13.75
CA SER A 110 0.08 -4.60 -12.65
C SER A 110 -0.78 -3.40 -13.04
N ASP A 111 -0.37 -2.62 -14.04
CA ASP A 111 -1.10 -1.43 -14.49
C ASP A 111 -2.57 -1.75 -14.77
N MET A 112 -2.85 -2.87 -15.46
CA MET A 112 -4.23 -3.28 -15.74
C MET A 112 -5.03 -3.60 -14.47
N SER A 113 -4.38 -4.16 -13.45
CA SER A 113 -5.02 -4.44 -12.16
C SER A 113 -5.27 -3.16 -11.39
N ILE A 114 -4.36 -2.18 -11.44
CA ILE A 114 -4.55 -0.85 -10.82
C ILE A 114 -5.74 -0.15 -11.49
N LEU A 115 -5.75 -0.09 -12.83
CA LEU A 115 -6.80 0.56 -13.61
C LEU A 115 -8.20 -0.01 -13.31
N LYS A 116 -8.31 -1.33 -13.12
CA LYS A 116 -9.57 -2.00 -12.77
C LYS A 116 -10.08 -1.73 -11.35
N ASN A 117 -9.23 -1.21 -10.47
CA ASN A 117 -9.56 -0.98 -9.06
C ASN A 117 -9.50 0.51 -8.68
N LEU A 118 -9.38 1.42 -9.66
CA LEU A 118 -9.33 2.87 -9.40
C LEU A 118 -10.60 3.40 -8.72
N ASP A 119 -11.74 2.81 -9.02
CA ASP A 119 -13.02 3.11 -8.37
C ASP A 119 -13.05 2.71 -6.90
N ARG A 120 -12.17 1.80 -6.47
CA ARG A 120 -12.11 1.38 -5.07
C ARG A 120 -11.19 2.25 -4.22
N ILE A 121 -10.32 3.07 -4.83
CA ILE A 121 -9.36 3.90 -4.10
C ILE A 121 -10.07 5.13 -3.52
N VAL A 122 -9.98 5.31 -2.21
CA VAL A 122 -10.62 6.41 -1.47
C VAL A 122 -9.64 7.38 -0.81
N ASP A 123 -8.46 6.87 -0.42
CA ASP A 123 -7.31 7.66 0.03
C ASP A 123 -6.12 7.29 -0.86
N LEU A 124 -5.55 8.29 -1.56
CA LEU A 124 -4.38 8.14 -2.40
C LEU A 124 -3.28 9.09 -1.93
N ARG A 125 -2.15 8.54 -1.50
CA ARG A 125 -0.97 9.31 -1.11
C ARG A 125 0.22 8.88 -1.95
N LEU A 126 0.83 9.84 -2.63
CA LEU A 126 1.90 9.59 -3.58
C LEU A 126 3.09 10.49 -3.28
N ARG A 127 4.28 9.89 -3.16
CA ARG A 127 5.54 10.62 -3.01
C ARG A 127 6.47 10.30 -4.16
N PHE A 128 6.94 11.32 -4.87
CA PHE A 128 7.69 11.24 -6.14
C PHE A 128 6.99 10.39 -7.23
N PRO A 129 5.67 10.51 -7.45
CA PRO A 129 4.99 9.64 -8.39
C PRO A 129 5.43 9.83 -9.84
N PRO A 130 5.47 8.75 -10.65
CA PRO A 130 5.49 8.86 -12.10
C PRO A 130 4.31 9.71 -12.58
N TYR A 131 4.51 10.51 -13.64
CA TYR A 131 3.46 11.39 -14.18
C TYR A 131 2.16 10.64 -14.55
N LYS A 132 2.27 9.36 -14.92
CA LYS A 132 1.11 8.51 -15.22
C LYS A 132 0.14 8.36 -14.05
N TRP A 133 0.60 8.38 -12.81
CA TRP A 133 -0.31 8.40 -11.66
C TRP A 133 -1.18 9.66 -11.64
N ILE A 134 -0.55 10.80 -11.89
CA ILE A 134 -1.22 12.10 -11.88
C ILE A 134 -2.32 12.15 -12.94
N SER A 135 -2.06 11.60 -14.13
CA SER A 135 -3.06 11.57 -15.19
C SER A 135 -4.25 10.64 -14.93
N MET A 136 -4.13 9.69 -13.98
CA MET A 136 -5.22 8.78 -13.59
C MET A 136 -6.10 9.33 -12.47
N ILE A 137 -5.66 10.34 -11.72
CA ILE A 137 -6.46 10.89 -10.60
C ILE A 137 -7.90 11.29 -11.02
N PRO A 138 -8.12 11.93 -12.18
CA PRO A 138 -9.48 12.29 -12.61
C PRO A 138 -10.41 11.10 -12.87
N THR A 139 -9.90 9.86 -12.96
CA THR A 139 -10.69 8.65 -13.23
C THR A 139 -11.02 7.86 -11.95
N MET A 140 -10.73 8.40 -10.76
CA MET A 140 -11.00 7.77 -9.46
C MET A 140 -12.27 8.37 -8.82
N PRO A 141 -13.48 7.82 -9.09
CA PRO A 141 -14.75 8.44 -8.70
C PRO A 141 -14.99 8.52 -7.18
N ASN A 142 -14.35 7.64 -6.40
CA ASN A 142 -14.54 7.56 -4.95
C ASN A 142 -13.38 8.18 -4.16
N LEU A 143 -12.44 8.85 -4.84
CA LEU A 143 -11.30 9.48 -4.18
C LEU A 143 -11.75 10.65 -3.31
N THR A 144 -11.49 10.57 -2.00
CA THR A 144 -11.86 11.61 -1.01
C THR A 144 -10.63 12.28 -0.40
N THR A 145 -9.51 11.57 -0.32
CA THR A 145 -8.25 12.07 0.24
C THR A 145 -7.16 11.91 -0.81
N LEU A 146 -6.43 12.99 -1.07
CA LEU A 146 -5.32 13.02 -2.02
C LEU A 146 -4.13 13.75 -1.40
N GLY A 147 -3.00 13.06 -1.28
CA GLY A 147 -1.72 13.64 -0.91
C GLY A 147 -0.69 13.42 -2.01
N ILE A 148 -0.04 14.49 -2.49
CA ILE A 148 1.05 14.38 -3.46
C ILE A 148 2.24 15.18 -2.94
N SER A 149 3.41 14.54 -2.84
CA SER A 149 4.68 15.20 -2.48
C SER A 149 5.70 14.94 -3.60
N SER A 150 6.25 16.02 -4.16
CA SER A 150 7.26 15.98 -5.24
C SER A 150 8.57 16.67 -4.85
N SER A 151 8.65 17.23 -3.63
CA SER A 151 9.79 18.03 -3.20
C SER A 151 10.81 17.19 -2.42
N PHE A 152 12.08 17.27 -2.82
CA PHE A 152 13.20 16.81 -2.00
C PHE A 152 13.40 17.68 -0.74
N ASP A 153 12.95 18.94 -0.75
CA ASP A 153 13.14 19.87 0.37
C ASP A 153 12.34 19.47 1.62
N ASP A 154 11.31 18.61 1.48
CA ASP A 154 10.60 17.98 2.60
C ASP A 154 11.51 16.99 3.39
N LEU A 155 12.64 16.56 2.83
CA LEU A 155 13.63 15.69 3.48
C LEU A 155 14.76 16.49 4.17
N LEU A 156 14.96 17.76 3.79
CA LEU A 156 16.02 18.62 4.33
C LEU A 156 15.52 19.59 5.41
N SER A 157 14.21 19.74 5.57
CA SER A 157 13.57 20.54 6.62
C SER A 157 13.43 19.82 7.97
N LEU A 158 13.88 18.55 8.07
CA LEU A 158 13.90 17.80 9.32
C LEU A 158 15.11 18.18 10.19
N PRO A 159 14.93 18.33 11.52
CA PRO A 159 16.03 18.64 12.43
C PRO A 159 17.03 17.48 12.44
N LYS A 160 18.25 17.77 12.00
CA LYS A 160 19.39 16.87 12.13
C LYS A 160 19.72 16.73 13.63
N TYR A 161 19.46 15.56 14.20
CA TYR A 161 19.98 15.18 15.52
C TYR A 161 21.39 14.59 15.38
#